data_AF-A9UTA6-F1
#
_entry.id   AF-A9UTA6-F1
#
_cell.length_a   1.000
_cell.length_b   1.000
_cell.length_c   1.000
_cell.angle_alpha   90.00
_cell.angle_beta   90.00
_cell.angle_gamma   90.00
#
_symmetry.space_group_name_H-M   'P 1'
#
loop_
_entity.id
_entity.type
_entity.pdbx_description
1 polymer ?
#
loop_
_entity_poly.entity_id
_entity_poly.type
_entity_poly.pdbx_seq_one_letter_code
_entity_poly.pdbx_strand_id
1 'polypeptide(L)'
;MPSVCIKGVARFRHDGKVWTSHNAWCSFTEDKNGRPRPIKFYGQRPRSGGPYAKPWFGKQELDRMKKQAKRMFQRMADKHQASGQVRHAPDMKPHEEGLCERCQELKFPCNGMLVDVMGKQFTINKRDRLERKKRLRDGEKKTLYHQTSRDVAELIKKTQEMKPGQVGLAGGGIYFALSPEDTHGKAQHLGPILECTVYLGNTKQLGPSGDPSLDFQKLQNDPEGPYDSVLILRDRPEYVVYMSDQVEDICYHN
;
A
#
# COMPACT_ATOMS: atom_id res chain seq x y z
N MET A 1 23.60 -7.59 -9.98
CA MET A 1 23.47 -7.33 -11.43
C MET A 1 22.40 -6.27 -11.62
N PRO A 2 22.68 -5.15 -12.29
CA PRO A 2 21.68 -4.10 -12.50
C PRO A 2 20.59 -4.61 -13.44
N SER A 3 19.34 -4.34 -13.08
CA SER A 3 18.16 -4.62 -13.91
C SER A 3 17.53 -3.31 -14.33
N VAL A 4 17.41 -3.09 -15.64
CA VAL A 4 16.72 -1.92 -16.19
C VAL A 4 15.26 -2.28 -16.46
N CYS A 5 14.34 -1.56 -15.83
CA CYS A 5 12.90 -1.67 -16.08
C CYS A 5 12.43 -0.48 -16.91
N ILE A 6 11.89 -0.72 -18.09
CA ILE A 6 11.31 0.31 -18.97
C ILE A 6 9.80 0.13 -19.00
N LYS A 7 9.05 1.15 -18.57
CA LYS A 7 7.59 1.21 -18.73
C LYS A 7 7.28 1.85 -20.08
N GLY A 8 6.60 1.13 -20.97
CA GLY A 8 6.27 1.62 -22.30
C GLY A 8 4.95 1.08 -22.84
N VAL A 9 4.37 1.80 -23.79
CA VAL A 9 3.23 1.33 -24.58
C VAL A 9 3.76 0.51 -25.74
N ALA A 10 3.43 -0.77 -25.78
CA ALA A 10 3.83 -1.65 -26.87
C ALA A 10 2.66 -1.82 -27.85
N ARG A 11 2.89 -1.48 -29.11
CA ARG A 11 1.94 -1.72 -30.22
C ARG A 11 2.46 -2.82 -31.12
N PHE A 12 1.63 -3.83 -31.39
CA PHE A 12 1.95 -4.91 -32.32
C PHE A 12 0.87 -5.02 -33.38
N ARG A 13 1.26 -5.32 -34.62
CA ARG A 13 0.34 -5.67 -35.71
C ARG A 13 0.41 -7.16 -35.99
N HIS A 14 -0.73 -7.81 -36.07
CA HIS A 14 -0.87 -9.19 -36.51
C HIS A 14 -2.21 -9.31 -37.28
N ASP A 15 -2.17 -9.92 -38.46
CA ASP A 15 -3.31 -10.08 -39.36
C ASP A 15 -4.13 -8.80 -39.61
N GLY A 16 -3.43 -7.70 -39.88
CA GLY A 16 -4.04 -6.39 -40.16
C GLY A 16 -4.62 -5.67 -38.93
N LYS A 17 -4.63 -6.29 -37.75
CA LYS A 17 -5.15 -5.71 -36.50
C LYS A 17 -4.03 -5.16 -35.63
N VAL A 18 -4.27 -4.02 -34.96
CA VAL A 18 -3.32 -3.36 -34.05
C VAL A 18 -3.70 -3.67 -32.61
N TRP A 19 -2.75 -4.18 -31.84
CA TRP A 19 -2.89 -4.51 -30.42
C TRP A 19 -2.02 -3.58 -29.59
N THR A 20 -2.55 -3.04 -28.49
CA THR A 20 -1.83 -2.07 -27.64
C THR A 20 -1.81 -2.57 -26.20
N SER A 21 -0.62 -2.77 -25.63
CA SER A 21 -0.44 -3.04 -24.19
C SER A 21 0.09 -1.79 -23.49
N HIS A 22 -0.62 -1.34 -22.45
CA HIS A 22 -0.30 -0.12 -21.70
C HIS A 22 0.58 -0.36 -20.46
N ASN A 23 0.92 -1.62 -20.15
CA ASN A 23 1.69 -2.00 -18.96
C ASN A 23 2.68 -3.15 -19.25
N ALA A 24 3.39 -3.10 -20.38
CA ALA A 24 4.42 -4.10 -20.68
C ALA A 24 5.68 -3.83 -19.85
N TRP A 25 6.08 -4.79 -19.02
CA TRP A 25 7.34 -4.77 -18.28
C TRP A 25 8.34 -5.69 -18.98
N CYS A 26 9.51 -5.16 -19.33
CA CYS A 26 10.67 -5.95 -19.73
C CYS A 26 11.83 -5.61 -18.82
N SER A 27 12.42 -6.65 -18.24
CA SER A 27 13.65 -6.58 -17.47
C SER A 27 14.80 -7.17 -18.30
N PHE A 28 15.95 -6.49 -18.28
CA PHE A 28 17.18 -6.92 -18.93
C PHE A 28 18.26 -7.16 -17.88
N THR A 29 19.09 -8.18 -18.09
CA THR A 29 20.41 -8.27 -17.46
C THR A 29 21.46 -7.97 -18.51
N GLU A 30 22.54 -7.30 -18.13
CA GLU A 30 23.72 -7.22 -18.99
C GLU A 30 24.60 -8.44 -18.75
N ASP A 31 25.17 -8.99 -19.82
CA ASP A 31 26.24 -9.97 -19.66
C ASP A 31 27.58 -9.32 -19.33
N LYS A 32 28.60 -10.15 -19.09
CA LYS A 32 29.96 -9.71 -18.75
C LYS A 32 30.60 -8.74 -19.76
N ASN A 33 30.00 -8.58 -20.94
CA ASN A 33 30.46 -7.68 -21.99
C ASN A 33 29.49 -6.50 -22.20
N GLY A 34 28.59 -6.22 -21.25
CA GLY A 34 27.61 -5.13 -21.34
C GLY A 34 26.49 -5.37 -22.35
N ARG A 35 26.29 -6.61 -22.84
CA ARG A 35 25.24 -6.87 -23.83
C ARG A 35 23.91 -7.21 -23.15
N PRO A 36 22.80 -6.55 -23.50
CA PRO A 36 21.52 -6.80 -22.87
C PRO A 36 20.96 -8.19 -23.23
N ARG A 37 20.59 -8.96 -22.20
CA ARG A 37 19.88 -10.24 -22.27
C ARG A 37 18.46 -10.05 -21.70
N PRO A 38 17.41 -10.45 -22.43
CA PRO A 38 16.04 -10.36 -21.93
C PRO A 38 15.81 -11.39 -20.82
N ILE A 39 15.28 -10.97 -19.67
CA ILE A 39 15.13 -11.84 -18.49
C ILE A 39 13.85 -12.69 -18.58
N LYS A 40 12.73 -12.17 -19.07
CA LYS A 40 11.47 -12.90 -19.40
C LYS A 40 10.41 -11.90 -19.87
N PHE A 41 9.53 -12.30 -20.78
CA PHE A 41 8.28 -11.61 -21.06
C PHE A 41 7.18 -12.18 -20.16
N TYR A 42 6.58 -11.35 -19.30
CA TYR A 42 5.39 -11.73 -18.55
C TYR A 42 4.16 -11.14 -19.24
N GLY A 43 3.49 -11.94 -20.07
CA GLY A 43 2.13 -11.64 -20.50
C GLY A 43 1.14 -12.07 -19.42
N GLN A 44 0.12 -11.26 -19.14
CA GLN A 44 -0.99 -11.71 -18.30
C GLN A 44 -1.70 -12.88 -19.01
N ARG A 45 -1.96 -13.97 -18.27
CA ARG A 45 -2.78 -15.09 -18.75
C ARG A 45 -4.24 -14.62 -18.90
N PRO A 46 -4.98 -15.03 -19.95
CA PRO A 46 -6.42 -14.91 -19.95
C PRO A 46 -7.02 -15.78 -18.84
N ARG A 47 -8.05 -15.27 -18.16
CA ARG A 47 -8.85 -16.04 -17.20
C ARG A 47 -9.86 -16.92 -17.95
N SER A 48 -9.47 -18.13 -18.31
CA SER A 48 -10.38 -19.28 -18.46
C SER A 48 -9.58 -20.58 -18.64
N GLY A 49 -10.03 -21.63 -17.95
CA GLY A 49 -9.26 -22.83 -17.59
C GLY A 49 -9.01 -23.87 -18.68
N GLY A 50 -8.04 -24.74 -18.40
CA GLY A 50 -7.70 -25.96 -19.15
C GLY A 50 -6.21 -26.32 -19.01
N PRO A 51 -5.85 -27.58 -18.69
CA PRO A 51 -4.46 -27.97 -18.56
C PRO A 51 -3.83 -28.13 -19.96
N TYR A 52 -2.71 -27.44 -20.17
CA TYR A 52 -1.86 -27.45 -21.38
C TYR A 52 -2.47 -26.88 -22.67
N ALA A 53 -2.84 -25.60 -22.65
CA ALA A 53 -2.91 -24.81 -23.88
C ALA A 53 -1.50 -24.68 -24.49
N LYS A 54 -1.30 -25.26 -25.70
CA LYS A 54 -0.10 -25.02 -26.51
C LYS A 54 0.08 -23.51 -26.74
N PRO A 55 1.31 -22.99 -26.84
CA PRO A 55 1.54 -21.58 -27.12
C PRO A 55 0.76 -21.15 -28.36
N TRP A 56 -0.01 -20.06 -28.23
CA TRP A 56 -0.89 -19.50 -29.28
C TRP A 56 -0.15 -19.06 -30.56
N PHE A 57 1.18 -19.04 -30.53
CA PHE A 57 2.04 -18.64 -31.62
C PHE A 57 2.99 -19.78 -31.99
N GLY A 58 3.12 -20.06 -33.29
CA GLY A 58 4.14 -20.97 -33.79
C GLY A 58 5.56 -20.48 -33.44
N LYS A 59 6.54 -21.39 -33.35
CA LYS A 59 7.94 -21.05 -33.00
C LYS A 59 8.51 -19.90 -33.85
N GLN A 60 8.22 -19.91 -35.16
CA GLN A 60 8.66 -18.86 -36.09
C GLN A 60 8.06 -17.48 -35.74
N GLU A 61 6.82 -17.44 -35.29
CA GLU A 61 6.13 -16.21 -34.93
C GLU A 61 6.63 -15.64 -33.61
N LEU A 62 6.85 -16.51 -32.62
CA LEU A 62 7.50 -16.13 -31.37
C LEU A 62 8.90 -15.52 -31.62
N ASP A 63 9.68 -16.11 -32.53
CA ASP A 63 11.01 -15.59 -32.88
C ASP A 63 10.93 -14.25 -33.63
N ARG A 64 9.93 -14.06 -34.50
CA ARG A 64 9.65 -12.76 -35.12
C ARG A 64 9.31 -11.69 -34.08
N MET A 65 8.44 -12.00 -33.12
CA MET A 65 8.06 -11.09 -32.02
C MET A 65 9.27 -10.73 -31.14
N LYS A 66 10.10 -11.72 -30.77
CA LYS A 66 11.36 -11.49 -30.03
C LYS A 66 12.30 -10.57 -30.79
N LYS A 67 12.46 -10.78 -32.11
CA LYS A 67 13.32 -9.94 -32.96
C LYS A 67 12.79 -8.51 -33.07
N GLN A 68 11.46 -8.34 -33.19
CA GLN A 68 10.82 -7.03 -33.21
C GLN A 68 10.98 -6.29 -31.87
N ALA A 69 10.72 -6.97 -30.75
CA ALA A 69 10.93 -6.40 -29.42
C ALA A 69 12.39 -5.97 -29.22
N LYS A 70 13.36 -6.83 -29.57
CA LYS A 70 14.79 -6.51 -29.48
C LYS A 70 15.15 -5.23 -30.26
N ARG A 71 14.61 -5.07 -31.48
CA ARG A 71 14.80 -3.85 -32.30
C ARG A 71 14.16 -2.61 -31.67
N MET A 72 12.98 -2.74 -31.08
CA MET A 72 12.31 -1.64 -30.40
C MET A 72 13.10 -1.17 -29.18
N PHE A 73 13.58 -2.09 -28.34
CA PHE A 73 14.41 -1.77 -27.18
C PHE A 73 15.75 -1.16 -27.58
N GLN A 74 16.40 -1.67 -28.62
CA GLN A 74 17.63 -1.06 -29.14
C GLN A 74 17.40 0.39 -29.56
N ARG A 75 16.33 0.67 -30.33
CA ARG A 75 15.99 2.05 -30.73
C ARG A 75 15.70 2.96 -29.54
N MET A 76 15.06 2.44 -28.47
CA MET A 76 14.86 3.21 -27.24
C MET A 76 16.20 3.53 -26.55
N ALA A 77 17.09 2.54 -26.45
CA ALA A 77 18.43 2.74 -25.90
C ALA A 77 19.24 3.78 -26.71
N ASP A 78 19.26 3.64 -28.03
CA ASP A 78 19.96 4.56 -28.93
C ASP A 78 19.39 6.00 -28.82
N LYS A 79 18.05 6.13 -28.72
CA LYS A 79 17.39 7.43 -28.52
C LYS A 79 17.73 8.07 -27.17
N HIS A 80 17.85 7.26 -26.11
CA HIS A 80 18.28 7.72 -24.79
C HIS A 80 19.75 8.13 -24.75
N GLN A 81 20.62 7.43 -25.48
CA GLN A 81 22.03 7.82 -25.64
C GLN A 81 22.17 9.11 -26.44
N ALA A 82 21.44 9.23 -27.56
CA ALA A 82 21.51 10.39 -28.45
C ALA A 82 20.94 11.68 -27.83
N SER A 83 19.99 11.59 -26.88
CA SER A 83 19.40 12.76 -26.24
C SER A 83 20.28 13.41 -25.17
N GLY A 84 21.43 12.82 -24.83
CA GLY A 84 22.26 13.28 -23.71
C GLY A 84 21.58 13.19 -22.34
N GLN A 85 20.35 12.66 -22.28
CA GLN A 85 19.59 12.43 -21.04
C GLN A 85 19.90 11.07 -20.43
N VAL A 86 21.16 10.61 -20.54
CA VAL A 86 21.65 9.56 -19.66
C VAL A 86 21.91 10.23 -18.31
N ARG A 87 20.85 10.44 -17.53
CA ARG A 87 21.04 10.40 -16.09
C ARG A 87 21.46 8.96 -15.81
N HIS A 88 22.75 8.74 -15.57
CA HIS A 88 23.14 7.58 -14.78
C HIS A 88 22.18 7.58 -13.60
N ALA A 89 21.37 6.54 -13.45
CA ALA A 89 20.76 6.30 -12.15
C ALA A 89 21.98 6.18 -11.24
N PRO A 90 22.29 7.19 -10.38
CA PRO A 90 23.41 7.03 -9.46
C PRO A 90 23.13 5.73 -8.75
N ASP A 91 24.13 4.85 -8.68
CA ASP A 91 24.07 3.54 -8.03
C ASP A 91 23.02 3.56 -6.93
N MET A 92 21.79 3.12 -7.25
CA MET A 92 20.71 3.10 -6.28
C MET A 92 20.99 1.87 -5.44
N LYS A 93 22.00 1.99 -4.58
CA LYS A 93 22.09 1.17 -3.39
C LYS A 93 20.75 1.37 -2.69
N PRO A 94 20.05 0.29 -2.29
CA PRO A 94 18.92 0.45 -1.39
C PRO A 94 19.41 1.30 -0.22
N HIS A 95 18.85 2.49 -0.02
CA HIS A 95 19.31 3.33 1.08
C HIS A 95 18.88 2.65 2.38
N GLU A 96 19.72 2.66 3.41
CA GLU A 96 19.30 2.20 4.74
C GLU A 96 18.22 3.16 5.27
N GLU A 97 17.19 2.62 5.91
CA GLU A 97 16.10 3.42 6.49
C GLU A 97 16.67 4.49 7.44
N GLY A 98 16.20 5.74 7.33
CA GLY A 98 16.61 6.83 8.21
C GLY A 98 17.82 7.67 7.77
N LEU A 99 18.50 7.34 6.66
CA LEU A 99 19.71 8.06 6.24
C LEU A 99 19.53 9.12 5.14
N CYS A 100 18.33 9.27 4.57
CA CYS A 100 18.06 10.42 3.69
C CYS A 100 17.35 11.53 4.47
N GLU A 101 17.76 12.79 4.28
CA GLU A 101 17.13 14.00 4.86
C GLU A 101 15.60 13.94 4.75
N ARG A 102 15.10 13.43 3.62
CA ARG A 102 13.67 13.27 3.33
C ARG A 102 12.95 12.22 4.19
N CYS A 103 13.65 11.20 4.69
CA CYS A 103 13.11 10.20 5.61
C CYS A 103 13.10 10.71 7.06
N GLN A 104 14.10 11.52 7.42
CA GLN A 104 14.23 12.10 8.76
C GLN A 104 13.13 13.14 9.03
N GLU A 105 12.82 13.99 8.05
CA GLU A 105 11.73 14.97 8.18
C GLU A 105 10.34 14.33 8.15
N LEU A 106 10.17 13.22 7.44
CA LEU A 106 8.86 12.63 7.19
C LEU A 106 8.47 11.50 8.15
N LYS A 107 9.41 10.95 8.93
CA LYS A 107 9.22 9.73 9.75
C LYS A 107 8.65 8.54 8.96
N PHE A 108 8.97 8.42 7.67
CA PHE A 108 8.50 7.31 6.82
C PHE A 108 9.62 6.75 5.94
N PRO A 109 9.69 5.42 5.74
CA PRO A 109 10.69 4.83 4.86
C PRO A 109 10.40 5.14 3.38
N CYS A 110 11.45 5.36 2.60
CA CYS A 110 11.37 5.79 1.20
C CYS A 110 10.82 4.71 0.23
N ASN A 111 10.80 3.45 0.67
CA ASN A 111 10.41 2.26 -0.09
C ASN A 111 8.89 2.15 -0.33
N GLY A 112 8.08 3.05 0.23
CA GLY A 112 6.62 3.00 0.10
C GLY A 112 5.96 1.97 1.02
N MET A 113 6.69 1.42 1.99
CA MET A 113 6.09 0.60 3.03
C MET A 113 5.51 1.49 4.12
N LEU A 114 4.25 1.25 4.47
CA LEU A 114 3.76 1.55 5.81
C LEU A 114 3.95 0.31 6.65
N VAL A 115 4.47 0.49 7.85
CA VAL A 115 4.64 -0.59 8.81
C VAL A 115 3.72 -0.25 9.96
N ASP A 116 2.80 -1.15 10.30
CA ASP A 116 2.06 -0.97 11.54
C ASP A 116 2.97 -1.26 12.75
N VAL A 117 2.48 -0.95 13.94
CA VAL A 117 3.18 -1.21 15.22
C VAL A 117 3.38 -2.69 15.56
N MET A 118 2.83 -3.60 14.76
CA MET A 118 3.04 -5.05 14.83
C MET A 118 4.06 -5.52 13.78
N GLY A 119 4.65 -4.61 13.00
CA GLY A 119 5.60 -4.94 11.95
C GLY A 119 4.95 -5.41 10.64
N LYS A 120 3.61 -5.41 10.54
CA LYS A 120 2.92 -5.77 9.29
C LYS A 120 3.18 -4.68 8.26
N GLN A 121 3.79 -5.09 7.15
CA GLN A 121 4.15 -4.18 6.08
C GLN A 121 3.02 -4.09 5.05
N PHE A 122 2.60 -2.88 4.76
CA PHE A 122 1.64 -2.55 3.72
C PHE A 122 2.37 -1.79 2.63
N THR A 123 2.34 -2.33 1.41
CA THR A 123 2.89 -1.61 0.27
C THR A 123 1.84 -0.63 -0.24
N ILE A 124 2.09 0.66 -0.06
CA ILE A 124 1.29 1.71 -0.70
C ILE A 124 2.19 2.55 -1.59
N ASN A 125 1.68 2.98 -2.74
CA ASN A 125 2.50 3.79 -3.61
C ASN A 125 2.74 5.19 -2.98
N LYS A 126 3.80 5.88 -3.42
CA LYS A 126 4.18 7.19 -2.86
C LYS A 126 3.05 8.23 -2.95
N ARG A 127 2.26 8.21 -4.02
CA ARG A 127 1.16 9.14 -4.22
C ARG A 127 0.07 8.88 -3.18
N ASP A 128 -0.39 7.64 -3.03
CA ASP A 128 -1.44 7.26 -2.10
C ASP A 128 -1.04 7.60 -0.65
N ARG A 129 0.23 7.42 -0.30
CA ARG A 129 0.76 7.80 1.02
C ARG A 129 0.66 9.30 1.28
N LEU A 130 1.03 10.12 0.30
CA LEU A 130 0.96 11.58 0.41
C LEU A 130 -0.50 12.05 0.47
N GLU A 131 -1.38 11.42 -0.31
CA GLU A 131 -2.81 11.67 -0.27
C GLU A 131 -3.41 11.28 1.08
N ARG A 132 -3.06 10.12 1.65
CA ARG A 132 -3.46 9.74 3.02
C ARG A 132 -2.99 10.76 4.05
N LYS A 133 -1.71 11.16 4.02
CA LYS A 133 -1.19 12.17 4.96
C LYS A 133 -1.96 13.49 4.84
N LYS A 134 -2.35 13.87 3.62
CA LYS A 134 -3.20 15.04 3.39
C LYS A 134 -4.59 14.85 4.03
N ARG A 135 -5.25 13.70 3.81
CA ARG A 135 -6.56 13.38 4.40
C ARG A 135 -6.54 13.38 5.92
N LEU A 136 -5.51 12.81 6.54
CA LEU A 136 -5.39 12.82 8.00
C LEU A 136 -5.14 14.22 8.55
N ARG A 137 -4.26 15.00 7.91
CA ARG A 137 -3.93 16.36 8.38
C ARG A 137 -5.12 17.33 8.23
N ASP A 138 -5.77 17.29 7.08
CA ASP A 138 -6.80 18.26 6.68
C ASP A 138 -8.23 17.77 7.01
N GLY A 139 -8.38 16.51 7.40
CA GLY A 139 -9.67 15.87 7.68
C GLY A 139 -10.12 15.98 9.12
N GLU A 140 -11.22 15.27 9.43
CA GLU A 140 -11.82 15.29 10.76
C GLU A 140 -10.91 14.66 11.82
N LYS A 141 -10.85 15.32 12.98
CA LYS A 141 -10.26 14.79 14.21
C LYS A 141 -11.34 14.76 15.29
N LYS A 142 -11.34 13.72 16.12
CA LYS A 142 -12.26 13.60 17.25
C LYS A 142 -11.53 13.19 18.52
N THR A 143 -12.01 13.72 19.65
CA THR A 143 -11.71 13.15 20.96
C THR A 143 -12.56 11.90 21.13
N LEU A 144 -11.94 10.75 21.30
CA LEU A 144 -12.60 9.46 21.45
C LEU A 144 -12.01 8.64 22.59
N TYR A 145 -12.72 7.60 23.01
CA TYR A 145 -12.44 6.88 24.25
C TYR A 145 -12.12 5.41 24.02
N HIS A 146 -11.11 4.90 24.72
CA HIS A 146 -10.69 3.50 24.66
C HIS A 146 -10.49 2.96 26.07
N GLN A 147 -11.22 1.91 26.44
CA GLN A 147 -11.07 1.26 27.74
C GLN A 147 -10.31 -0.04 27.62
N THR A 148 -9.33 -0.24 28.49
CA THR A 148 -8.45 -1.41 28.50
C THR A 148 -7.99 -1.75 29.92
N SER A 149 -7.19 -2.80 30.08
CA SER A 149 -6.63 -3.16 31.38
C SER A 149 -5.62 -2.11 31.87
N ARG A 150 -5.40 -2.04 33.19
CA ARG A 150 -4.48 -1.06 33.79
C ARG A 150 -3.08 -1.13 33.20
N ASP A 151 -2.50 -2.33 33.13
CA ASP A 151 -1.13 -2.53 32.62
C ASP A 151 -0.98 -2.09 31.16
N VAL A 152 -2.00 -2.36 30.33
CA VAL A 152 -2.02 -1.93 28.93
C VAL A 152 -2.22 -0.42 28.83
N ALA A 153 -3.08 0.16 29.65
CA ALA A 153 -3.30 1.61 29.68
C ALA A 153 -2.02 2.36 30.11
N GLU A 154 -1.30 1.86 31.10
CA GLU A 154 0.00 2.39 31.53
C GLU A 154 1.04 2.31 30.39
N LEU A 155 1.09 1.18 29.69
CA LEU A 155 2.00 1.01 28.55
C LEU A 155 1.67 1.99 27.42
N ILE A 156 0.40 2.06 27.01
CA ILE A 156 -0.06 3.00 25.97
C ILE A 156 0.23 4.44 26.38
N LYS A 157 -0.02 4.80 27.64
CA LYS A 157 0.24 6.15 28.13
C LYS A 157 1.73 6.47 28.11
N LYS A 158 2.58 5.50 28.46
CA LYS A 158 4.04 5.66 28.43
C LYS A 158 4.61 5.76 27.02
N THR A 159 4.14 4.95 26.08
CA THR A 159 4.65 4.92 24.70
C THR A 159 3.99 5.96 23.80
N GLN A 160 2.80 6.44 24.16
CA GLN A 160 1.91 7.22 23.29
C GLN A 160 1.57 6.47 21.99
N GLU A 161 1.51 5.14 22.05
CA GLU A 161 1.23 4.29 20.90
C GLU A 161 0.15 3.26 21.22
N MET A 162 -0.87 3.18 20.36
CA MET A 162 -1.88 2.12 20.39
C MET A 162 -1.64 1.09 19.29
N LYS A 163 -1.86 -0.19 19.60
CA LYS A 163 -1.72 -1.29 18.65
C LYS A 163 -3.09 -1.83 18.24
N PRO A 164 -3.29 -2.14 16.94
CA PRO A 164 -4.54 -2.77 16.52
C PRO A 164 -4.67 -4.15 17.18
N GLY A 165 -5.90 -4.47 17.58
CA GLY A 165 -6.25 -5.82 18.01
C GLY A 165 -6.25 -6.80 16.83
N GLN A 166 -6.44 -8.10 17.12
CA GLN A 166 -6.47 -9.14 16.08
C GLN A 166 -7.84 -9.30 15.41
N VAL A 167 -8.92 -9.01 16.13
CA VAL A 167 -10.30 -9.29 15.72
C VAL A 167 -11.23 -8.15 16.12
N GLY A 168 -12.39 -8.09 15.47
CA GLY A 168 -13.47 -7.18 15.80
C GLY A 168 -14.46 -7.05 14.64
N LEU A 169 -15.51 -6.24 14.82
CA LEU A 169 -16.59 -6.08 13.83
C LEU A 169 -16.12 -5.44 12.52
N ALA A 170 -15.04 -4.68 12.54
CA ALA A 170 -14.37 -4.14 11.35
C ALA A 170 -12.95 -4.75 11.19
N GLY A 171 -12.75 -5.98 11.65
CA GLY A 171 -11.46 -6.66 11.63
C GLY A 171 -10.48 -6.18 12.70
N GLY A 172 -9.20 -6.49 12.53
CA GLY A 172 -8.13 -6.15 13.47
C GLY A 172 -7.78 -4.66 13.42
N GLY A 173 -8.30 -3.88 14.36
CA GLY A 173 -8.16 -2.43 14.43
C GLY A 173 -8.10 -1.92 15.87
N ILE A 174 -8.03 -0.59 16.01
CA ILE A 174 -8.06 0.14 17.28
C ILE A 174 -9.46 0.76 17.40
N TYR A 175 -10.25 0.24 18.34
CA TYR A 175 -11.67 0.58 18.50
C TYR A 175 -11.86 1.68 19.53
N PHE A 176 -12.69 2.65 19.20
CA PHE A 176 -12.98 3.81 20.02
C PHE A 176 -14.49 4.04 20.18
N ALA A 177 -14.89 4.39 21.39
CA ALA A 177 -16.23 4.85 21.72
C ALA A 177 -16.34 6.38 21.61
N LEU A 178 -17.56 6.88 21.39
CA LEU A 178 -17.85 8.32 21.31
C LEU A 178 -17.96 8.97 22.69
N SER A 179 -18.27 8.18 23.72
CA SER A 179 -18.31 8.63 25.11
C SER A 179 -17.59 7.63 26.02
N PRO A 180 -17.13 8.06 27.21
CA PRO A 180 -16.54 7.16 28.19
C PRO A 180 -17.55 6.11 28.70
N GLU A 181 -18.84 6.46 28.82
CA GLU A 181 -19.89 5.51 29.27
C GLU A 181 -20.10 4.38 28.26
N ASP A 182 -19.96 4.70 26.98
CA ASP A 182 -20.11 3.73 25.90
C ASP A 182 -19.04 2.63 25.94
N THR A 183 -17.88 2.85 26.57
CA THR A 183 -16.80 1.86 26.65
C THR A 183 -17.18 0.65 27.52
N HIS A 184 -17.99 0.85 28.56
CA HIS A 184 -18.24 -0.17 29.59
C HIS A 184 -18.90 -1.44 29.04
N GLY A 185 -19.71 -1.32 27.99
CA GLY A 185 -20.37 -2.47 27.36
C GLY A 185 -19.64 -3.06 26.15
N LYS A 186 -18.42 -2.58 25.87
CA LYS A 186 -17.64 -2.91 24.66
C LYS A 186 -16.23 -3.39 24.98
N ALA A 187 -15.69 -3.01 26.14
CA ALA A 187 -14.36 -3.38 26.57
C ALA A 187 -14.29 -4.86 26.98
N GLN A 188 -13.25 -5.57 26.54
CA GLN A 188 -12.95 -6.91 27.03
C GLN A 188 -12.39 -6.88 28.46
N HIS A 189 -11.86 -5.75 28.89
CA HIS A 189 -11.31 -5.53 30.22
C HIS A 189 -11.86 -4.23 30.80
N LEU A 190 -12.41 -4.31 32.00
CA LEU A 190 -12.88 -3.15 32.76
C LEU A 190 -11.70 -2.58 33.55
N GLY A 191 -11.05 -1.57 32.98
CA GLY A 191 -9.95 -0.83 33.59
C GLY A 191 -10.04 0.66 33.28
N PRO A 192 -8.91 1.39 33.32
CA PRO A 192 -8.88 2.81 32.99
C PRO A 192 -9.43 3.09 31.59
N ILE A 193 -10.10 4.24 31.46
CA ILE A 193 -10.50 4.79 30.17
C ILE A 193 -9.41 5.74 29.71
N LEU A 194 -8.99 5.59 28.46
CA LEU A 194 -8.09 6.50 27.78
C LEU A 194 -8.89 7.44 26.88
N GLU A 195 -8.59 8.72 26.94
CA GLU A 195 -9.07 9.75 26.02
C GLU A 195 -7.96 10.06 25.01
N CYS A 196 -8.32 10.14 23.72
CA CYS A 196 -7.36 10.25 22.62
C CYS A 196 -7.86 11.22 21.54
N THR A 197 -6.94 11.96 20.92
CA THR A 197 -7.21 12.63 19.65
C THR A 197 -7.04 11.63 18.50
N VAL A 198 -8.12 11.35 17.76
CA VAL A 198 -8.14 10.37 16.68
C VAL A 198 -8.37 11.06 15.33
N TYR A 199 -7.49 10.77 14.38
CA TYR A 199 -7.50 11.29 13.01
C TYR A 199 -8.26 10.33 12.10
N LEU A 200 -9.43 10.76 11.63
CA LEU A 200 -10.37 9.87 10.94
C LEU A 200 -10.16 9.85 9.42
N GLY A 201 -9.66 10.95 8.83
CA GLY A 201 -9.52 11.06 7.38
C GLY A 201 -10.84 10.75 6.67
N ASN A 202 -10.78 9.95 5.60
CA ASN A 202 -12.00 9.43 4.96
C ASN A 202 -12.58 8.28 5.79
N THR A 203 -13.81 8.42 6.27
CA THR A 203 -14.47 7.39 7.09
C THR A 203 -15.41 6.52 6.24
N LYS A 204 -15.22 5.20 6.26
CA LYS A 204 -16.18 4.25 5.72
C LYS A 204 -17.28 3.97 6.73
N GLN A 205 -18.54 4.05 6.34
CA GLN A 205 -19.65 3.67 7.22
C GLN A 205 -20.02 2.19 7.01
N LEU A 206 -20.21 1.48 8.11
CA LEU A 206 -20.71 0.11 8.12
C LEU A 206 -22.01 0.03 8.92
N GLY A 207 -22.89 -0.88 8.51
CA GLY A 207 -24.08 -1.23 9.29
C GLY A 207 -23.73 -2.04 10.55
N PRO A 208 -24.75 -2.41 11.36
CA PRO A 208 -24.56 -3.05 12.66
C PRO A 208 -23.79 -4.38 12.63
N SER A 209 -23.86 -5.11 11.52
CA SER A 209 -23.17 -6.39 11.33
C SER A 209 -21.66 -6.25 11.09
N GLY A 210 -21.17 -5.05 10.75
CA GLY A 210 -19.78 -4.81 10.40
C GLY A 210 -19.28 -5.59 9.17
N ASP A 211 -17.96 -5.63 9.02
CA ASP A 211 -17.22 -6.50 8.09
C ASP A 211 -15.92 -6.93 8.79
N PRO A 212 -15.90 -8.12 9.43
CA PRO A 212 -14.74 -8.58 10.20
C PRO A 212 -13.53 -8.94 9.31
N SER A 213 -13.71 -8.93 7.99
CA SER A 213 -12.63 -9.22 7.05
C SER A 213 -11.78 -7.98 6.74
N LEU A 214 -12.22 -6.78 7.14
CA LEU A 214 -11.51 -5.54 6.83
C LEU A 214 -10.12 -5.50 7.46
N ASP A 215 -9.21 -4.91 6.71
CA ASP A 215 -7.92 -4.46 7.19
C ASP A 215 -7.55 -3.15 6.48
N PHE A 216 -6.43 -2.55 6.88
CA PHE A 216 -5.97 -1.30 6.29
C PHE A 216 -5.81 -1.38 4.77
N GLN A 217 -5.30 -2.50 4.25
CA GLN A 217 -5.09 -2.65 2.80
C GLN A 217 -6.41 -2.69 2.05
N LYS A 218 -7.41 -3.40 2.57
CA LYS A 218 -8.74 -3.44 1.96
C LYS A 218 -9.40 -2.06 1.96
N LEU A 219 -9.29 -1.30 3.06
CA LEU A 219 -9.85 0.05 3.14
C LEU A 219 -9.20 1.04 2.17
N GLN A 220 -7.88 0.98 1.99
CA GLN A 220 -7.20 1.85 1.03
C GLN A 220 -7.51 1.47 -0.43
N ASN A 221 -7.87 0.20 -0.70
CA ASN A 221 -8.20 -0.30 -2.05
C ASN A 221 -9.70 -0.44 -2.29
N ASP A 222 -10.54 0.15 -1.43
CA ASP A 222 -11.98 0.03 -1.55
C ASP A 222 -12.48 0.69 -2.85
N PRO A 223 -13.40 0.05 -3.60
CA PRO A 223 -13.87 0.56 -4.88
C PRO A 223 -14.63 1.89 -4.78
N GLU A 224 -15.22 2.20 -3.63
CA GLU A 224 -15.92 3.48 -3.41
C GLU A 224 -14.96 4.62 -3.07
N GLY A 225 -13.73 4.29 -2.66
CA GLY A 225 -12.66 5.25 -2.44
C GLY A 225 -11.72 4.81 -1.31
N PRO A 226 -10.51 5.37 -1.24
CA PRO A 226 -9.61 5.07 -0.15
C PRO A 226 -10.17 5.62 1.17
N TYR A 227 -10.33 4.74 2.16
CA TYR A 227 -10.78 5.07 3.51
C TYR A 227 -9.66 4.89 4.53
N ASP A 228 -9.63 5.76 5.54
CA ASP A 228 -8.61 5.78 6.60
C ASP A 228 -9.16 5.29 7.94
N SER A 229 -10.48 5.29 8.11
CA SER A 229 -11.18 4.83 9.32
C SER A 229 -12.53 4.20 8.97
N VAL A 230 -13.14 3.56 9.97
CA VAL A 230 -14.47 2.96 9.88
C VAL A 230 -15.35 3.53 10.99
N LEU A 231 -16.61 3.83 10.67
CA LEU A 231 -17.68 4.08 11.62
C LEU A 231 -18.69 2.93 11.56
N ILE A 232 -18.88 2.24 12.68
CA ILE A 232 -19.86 1.16 12.80
C ILE A 232 -21.14 1.75 13.40
N LEU A 233 -22.21 1.78 12.62
CA LEU A 233 -23.51 2.34 13.03
C LEU A 233 -24.29 1.30 13.85
N ARG A 234 -24.37 1.51 15.16
CA ARG A 234 -25.14 0.74 16.14
C ARG A 234 -25.79 1.69 17.15
N ASP A 235 -26.55 1.16 18.10
CA ASP A 235 -27.16 1.93 19.20
C ASP A 235 -26.12 2.79 19.93
N ARG A 236 -24.88 2.28 20.03
CA ARG A 236 -23.70 3.01 20.47
C ARG A 236 -22.65 2.92 19.36
N PRO A 237 -22.47 3.95 18.53
CA PRO A 237 -21.51 3.89 17.42
C PRO A 237 -20.06 3.68 17.88
N GLU A 238 -19.21 3.21 16.98
CA GLU A 238 -17.78 2.98 17.23
C GLU A 238 -16.96 3.44 16.03
N TYR A 239 -15.83 4.10 16.31
CA TYR A 239 -14.83 4.38 15.30
C TYR A 239 -13.69 3.36 15.39
N VAL A 240 -13.15 2.99 14.23
CA VAL A 240 -12.02 2.07 14.12
C VAL A 240 -10.94 2.67 13.22
N VAL A 241 -9.71 2.68 13.69
CA VAL A 241 -8.51 3.02 12.91
C VAL A 241 -7.53 1.86 12.91
N TYR A 242 -6.61 1.82 11.95
CA TYR A 242 -5.76 0.64 11.71
C TYR A 242 -4.26 0.94 11.84
N MET A 243 -3.90 2.21 12.05
CA MET A 243 -2.53 2.66 12.17
C MET A 243 -2.40 3.52 13.42
N SER A 244 -1.30 3.33 14.16
CA SER A 244 -1.03 4.09 15.37
C SER A 244 -0.80 5.58 15.09
N ASP A 245 -0.35 5.93 13.87
CA ASP A 245 -0.17 7.32 13.43
C ASP A 245 -1.48 8.11 13.30
N GLN A 246 -2.63 7.46 13.54
CA GLN A 246 -3.94 8.09 13.60
C GLN A 246 -4.38 8.43 15.03
N VAL A 247 -3.54 8.19 16.04
CA VAL A 247 -3.89 8.38 17.45
C VAL A 247 -2.81 9.20 18.13
N GLU A 248 -3.18 10.31 18.76
CA GLU A 248 -2.29 11.20 19.48
C GLU A 248 -2.93 11.68 20.79
N ASP A 249 -2.15 12.41 21.59
CA ASP A 249 -2.58 13.05 22.85
C ASP A 249 -3.26 12.08 23.84
N ILE A 250 -2.74 10.85 23.95
CA ILE A 250 -3.40 9.78 24.71
C ILE A 250 -3.24 10.05 26.20
N CYS A 251 -4.32 10.27 26.95
CA CYS A 251 -4.33 10.51 28.39
C CYS A 251 -5.36 9.65 29.13
N TYR A 252 -5.25 9.57 30.46
CA TYR A 252 -6.34 8.99 31.26
C TYR A 252 -7.52 9.95 31.24
N HIS A 253 -8.71 9.39 31.02
CA HIS A 253 -9.96 10.10 31.22
C HIS A 253 -10.28 10.13 32.72
N ASN A 254 -10.66 11.30 33.23
CA ASN A 254 -10.93 11.56 34.65
C ASN A 254 -12.42 11.66 34.94
#